data_AF-A0AA96Y760-F1
#
_entry.id   AF-A0AA96Y760-F1
#
_cell.length_a   1.000
_cell.length_b   1.000
_cell.length_c   1.000
_cell.angle_alpha   90.00
_cell.angle_beta   90.00
_cell.angle_gamma   90.00
#
_symmetry.space_group_name_H-M   'P 1'
#
loop_
_entity.id
_entity.type
_entity.pdbx_description
1 polymer ?
#
loop_
_entity_poly.entity_id
_entity_poly.type
_entity_poly.pdbx_seq_one_letter_code
_entity_poly.pdbx_strand_id
1 'polypeptide(L)'
;MRLRQYSHPRDLRHLKALSWMVTALVCSGRLSLPEWEAYVPSRARQAQSTERRWQRFMGNRRVRIKSLYVPLLLAAIHRWKGRRLYLALDTTVLWNRYCMIHLSVSCCGRAVPLL
;
A
#
# COMPACT_ATOMS: atom_id res chain seq x y z
N MET A 1 9.86 -15.99 2.50
CA MET A 1 9.54 -14.62 2.96
C MET A 1 8.34 -14.71 3.92
N ARG A 2 8.57 -14.79 5.24
CA ARG A 2 7.50 -15.05 6.24
C ARG A 2 6.88 -13.73 6.72
N LEU A 3 5.93 -13.19 5.96
CA LEU A 3 5.10 -12.05 6.38
C LEU A 3 4.28 -12.33 7.67
N ARG A 4 4.14 -13.62 8.04
CA ARG A 4 3.49 -14.08 9.27
C ARG A 4 4.17 -13.65 10.57
N GLN A 5 5.48 -13.37 10.57
CA GLN A 5 6.19 -13.00 11.80
C GLN A 5 5.87 -11.57 12.25
N TYR A 6 5.37 -10.72 11.35
CA TYR A 6 5.08 -9.32 11.61
C TYR A 6 3.58 -8.98 11.67
N SER A 7 2.72 -9.98 11.48
CA SER A 7 1.26 -9.80 11.42
C SER A 7 0.60 -10.66 12.50
N HIS A 8 -0.05 -10.02 13.48
CA HIS A 8 -0.81 -10.75 14.50
C HIS A 8 -2.00 -11.47 13.83
N PRO A 9 -2.60 -12.51 14.45
CA PRO A 9 -3.73 -13.24 13.87
C PRO A 9 -4.94 -12.36 13.47
N ARG A 10 -5.11 -11.18 14.11
CA ARG A 10 -6.11 -10.17 13.73
C ARG A 10 -5.82 -9.47 12.39
N ASP A 11 -4.57 -9.47 11.95
CA ASP A 11 -4.12 -8.80 10.72
C ASP A 11 -4.34 -9.63 9.46
N LEU A 12 -4.61 -10.93 9.54
CA LEU A 12 -4.81 -11.76 8.34
C LEU A 12 -6.01 -11.31 7.49
N ARG A 13 -7.08 -10.85 8.14
CA ARG A 13 -8.25 -10.28 7.42
C ARG A 13 -7.91 -8.94 6.79
N HIS A 14 -7.12 -8.12 7.48
CA HIS A 14 -6.65 -6.84 6.96
C HIS A 14 -5.68 -7.01 5.80
N LEU A 15 -4.76 -7.97 5.89
CA LEU A 15 -3.82 -8.34 4.84
C LEU A 15 -4.54 -8.88 3.61
N LYS A 16 -5.57 -9.72 3.81
CA LYS A 16 -6.40 -10.22 2.71
C LYS A 16 -7.14 -9.08 2.00
N ALA A 17 -7.72 -8.14 2.77
CA ALA A 17 -8.35 -6.95 2.21
C ALA A 17 -7.34 -6.08 1.46
N LEU A 18 -6.16 -5.84 2.04
CA LEU A 18 -5.07 -5.10 1.40
C LEU A 18 -4.61 -5.77 0.11
N SER A 19 -4.43 -7.09 0.09
CA SER A 19 -4.02 -7.81 -1.12
C SER A 19 -5.06 -7.65 -2.23
N TRP A 20 -6.35 -7.72 -1.90
CA TRP A 20 -7.41 -7.48 -2.88
C TRP A 20 -7.40 -6.05 -3.41
N MET A 21 -7.20 -5.06 -2.55
CA MET A 21 -7.09 -3.66 -2.97
C MET A 21 -5.88 -3.42 -3.88
N VAL A 22 -4.72 -3.97 -3.55
CA VAL A 22 -3.50 -3.84 -4.37
C VAL A 22 -3.69 -4.53 -5.72
N THR A 23 -4.23 -5.74 -5.75
CA THR A 23 -4.53 -6.43 -7.01
C THR A 23 -5.50 -5.63 -7.87
N ALA A 24 -6.59 -5.13 -7.29
CA ALA A 24 -7.58 -4.36 -8.02
C ALA A 24 -7.04 -3.02 -8.54
N LEU A 25 -6.17 -2.36 -7.77
CA LEU A 25 -5.47 -1.15 -8.21
C LEU A 25 -4.53 -1.43 -9.39
N VAL A 26 -3.76 -2.51 -9.32
CA VAL A 26 -2.82 -2.88 -10.39
C VAL A 26 -3.58 -3.29 -11.67
N CYS A 27 -4.69 -4.01 -11.54
CA CYS A 27 -5.48 -4.45 -12.68
C CYS A 27 -6.35 -3.33 -13.29
N SER A 28 -6.92 -2.46 -12.48
CA SER A 28 -7.77 -1.35 -12.97
C SER A 28 -6.96 -0.16 -13.48
N GLY A 29 -5.75 0.06 -12.93
CA GLY A 29 -4.91 1.22 -13.24
C GLY A 29 -5.51 2.57 -12.78
N ARG A 30 -6.63 2.54 -12.04
CA ARG A 30 -7.37 3.73 -11.61
C ARG A 30 -7.53 3.75 -10.10
N LEU A 31 -7.65 4.94 -9.51
CA LEU A 31 -7.81 5.12 -8.06
C LEU A 31 -9.28 5.13 -7.61
N SER A 32 -10.22 4.83 -8.51
CA SER A 32 -11.65 4.84 -8.23
C SER A 32 -12.10 3.54 -7.55
N LEU A 33 -12.63 3.63 -6.33
CA LEU A 33 -13.09 2.47 -5.55
C LEU A 33 -14.17 1.62 -6.26
N PRO A 34 -15.14 2.19 -7.00
CA PRO A 34 -16.11 1.41 -7.76
C PRO A 34 -15.48 0.55 -8.87
N GLU A 35 -14.43 1.04 -9.52
CA GLU A 35 -13.79 0.34 -10.64
C GLU A 35 -12.97 -0.88 -10.20
N TRP A 36 -12.66 -0.97 -8.91
CA TRP A 36 -11.92 -2.08 -8.34
C TRP A 36 -12.76 -3.36 -8.19
N GLU A 37 -14.09 -3.25 -8.21
CA GLU A 37 -14.99 -4.38 -7.96
C GLU A 37 -14.79 -5.52 -8.96
N ALA A 38 -14.66 -5.19 -10.25
CA ALA A 38 -14.53 -6.17 -11.33
C ALA A 38 -13.28 -7.07 -11.17
N TYR A 39 -12.29 -6.62 -10.40
CA TYR A 39 -11.00 -7.29 -10.23
C TYR A 39 -10.86 -8.01 -8.88
N VAL A 40 -11.88 -7.98 -8.01
CA VAL A 40 -11.84 -8.64 -6.71
C VAL A 40 -12.80 -9.83 -6.69
N PRO A 41 -12.33 -11.05 -6.35
CA PRO A 41 -13.19 -12.21 -6.22
C PRO A 41 -14.06 -12.05 -4.96
N SER A 42 -15.26 -11.49 -5.15
CA SER A 42 -16.24 -11.25 -4.10
C SER A 42 -17.54 -11.99 -4.41
N ARG A 43 -18.19 -12.54 -3.37
CA ARG A 43 -19.56 -13.07 -3.47
C ARG A 43 -20.61 -11.95 -3.42
N ALA A 44 -20.19 -10.71 -3.23
CA ALA A 44 -21.08 -9.55 -3.24
C ALA A 44 -21.70 -9.41 -4.64
N ARG A 45 -23.02 -9.32 -4.68
CA ARG A 45 -23.79 -9.06 -5.91
C ARG A 45 -24.04 -7.56 -6.15
N GLN A 46 -23.63 -6.70 -5.21
CA GLN A 46 -23.90 -5.27 -5.21
C GLN A 46 -22.61 -4.47 -5.05
N ALA A 47 -22.34 -3.59 -6.02
CA ALA A 47 -21.20 -2.67 -6.06
C ALA A 47 -20.99 -1.87 -4.79
N GLN A 48 -22.10 -1.36 -4.25
CA GLN A 48 -22.09 -0.53 -3.05
C GLN A 48 -21.57 -1.27 -1.80
N SER A 49 -21.73 -2.59 -1.74
CA SER A 49 -21.26 -3.39 -0.59
C SER A 49 -19.73 -3.57 -0.59
N THR A 50 -19.14 -3.65 -1.78
CA THR A 50 -17.70 -3.75 -2.00
C THR A 50 -17.03 -2.41 -1.72
N GLU A 51 -17.60 -1.31 -2.21
CA GLU A 51 -17.14 0.05 -1.92
C GLU A 51 -17.15 0.37 -0.41
N ARG A 52 -18.27 0.09 0.27
CA ARG A 52 -18.39 0.27 1.74
C ARG A 52 -17.38 -0.58 2.51
N ARG A 53 -16.92 -1.72 1.97
CA ARG A 53 -15.85 -2.52 2.59
C ARG A 53 -14.51 -1.81 2.48
N TRP A 54 -14.18 -1.20 1.34
CA TRP A 54 -12.95 -0.44 1.15
C TRP A 54 -12.91 0.81 2.02
N GLN A 55 -14.01 1.56 2.05
CA GLN A 55 -14.13 2.74 2.92
C GLN A 55 -13.95 2.36 4.40
N ARG A 56 -14.57 1.27 4.85
CA ARG A 56 -14.37 0.77 6.22
C ARG A 56 -12.93 0.35 6.49
N PHE A 57 -12.24 -0.26 5.52
CA PHE A 57 -10.84 -0.63 5.67
C PHE A 57 -9.94 0.61 5.81
N MET A 58 -10.11 1.60 4.93
CA MET A 58 -9.35 2.86 4.97
C MET A 58 -9.63 3.70 6.23
N GLY A 59 -10.88 3.72 6.69
CA GLY A 59 -11.28 4.42 7.92
C GLY A 59 -10.96 3.67 9.22
N ASN A 60 -10.47 2.44 9.15
CA ASN A 60 -10.21 1.64 10.34
C ASN A 60 -8.91 2.08 11.03
N ARG A 61 -9.04 2.83 12.14
CA ARG A 61 -7.91 3.28 12.98
C ARG A 61 -7.04 2.15 13.53
N ARG A 62 -7.52 0.90 13.53
CA ARG A 62 -6.75 -0.28 13.95
C ARG A 62 -5.76 -0.75 12.88
N VAL A 63 -5.93 -0.33 11.62
CA VAL A 63 -5.00 -0.62 10.54
C VAL A 63 -3.85 0.38 10.61
N ARG A 64 -2.73 -0.06 11.18
CA ARG A 64 -1.51 0.75 11.23
C ARG A 64 -0.74 0.58 9.92
N ILE A 65 -0.83 1.57 9.03
CA ILE A 65 -0.17 1.51 7.70
C ILE A 65 1.33 1.28 7.85
N LYS A 66 2.00 1.96 8.78
CA LYS A 66 3.44 1.80 9.02
C LYS A 66 3.82 0.35 9.37
N SER A 67 3.02 -0.35 10.17
CA SER A 67 3.32 -1.75 10.54
C SER A 67 3.12 -2.73 9.39
N LEU A 68 2.36 -2.36 8.36
CA LEU A 68 2.21 -3.15 7.13
C LEU A 68 3.29 -2.80 6.11
N TYR A 69 3.56 -1.51 5.93
CA TYR A 69 4.46 -0.99 4.91
C TYR A 69 5.93 -1.29 5.22
N VAL A 70 6.38 -1.03 6.45
CA VAL A 70 7.79 -1.15 6.84
C VAL A 70 8.33 -2.58 6.63
N PRO A 71 7.64 -3.65 7.06
CA PRO A 71 8.13 -5.01 6.80
C PRO A 71 8.22 -5.35 5.31
N LEU A 72 7.27 -4.88 4.49
CA LEU A 72 7.30 -5.07 3.04
C LEU A 72 8.49 -4.35 2.42
N LEU A 73 8.74 -3.12 2.84
CA LEU A 73 9.84 -2.30 2.37
C LEU A 73 11.19 -2.92 2.74
N LEU A 74 11.39 -3.28 4.01
CA LEU A 74 12.62 -3.93 4.47
C LEU A 74 12.88 -5.24 3.72
N ALA A 75 11.83 -6.02 3.49
CA ALA A 75 11.97 -7.27 2.77
C ALA A 75 12.25 -7.06 1.26
N ALA A 76 11.80 -5.96 0.66
CA ALA A 76 12.19 -5.54 -0.69
C ALA A 76 13.65 -5.07 -0.75
N ILE A 77 14.07 -4.19 0.18
CA ILE A 77 15.45 -3.68 0.28
C ILE A 77 16.44 -4.82 0.52
N HIS A 78 16.07 -5.81 1.34
CA HIS A 78 16.93 -6.97 1.60
C HIS A 78 17.28 -7.72 0.30
N ARG A 79 16.37 -7.77 -0.68
CA ARG A 79 16.64 -8.39 -2.00
C ARG A 79 17.64 -7.60 -2.83
N TRP A 80 17.90 -6.34 -2.50
CA TRP A 80 18.86 -5.47 -3.17
C TRP A 80 20.23 -5.42 -2.48
N LYS A 81 20.46 -6.27 -1.47
CA LYS A 81 21.75 -6.37 -0.79
C LYS A 81 22.88 -6.58 -1.81
N GLY A 82 23.93 -5.76 -1.70
CA GLY A 82 25.10 -5.81 -2.58
C GLY A 82 24.94 -5.09 -3.93
N ARG A 83 23.82 -4.40 -4.17
CA ARG A 83 23.60 -3.57 -5.36
C ARG A 83 23.66 -2.09 -5.01
N ARG A 84 24.09 -1.24 -5.95
CA ARG A 84 24.01 0.21 -5.81
C ARG A 84 22.54 0.64 -5.85
N LEU A 85 22.13 1.42 -4.85
CA LEU A 85 20.80 2.02 -4.76
C LEU A 85 20.92 3.53 -5.01
N TYR A 86 19.99 4.07 -5.78
CA TYR A 86 19.87 5.51 -5.99
C TYR A 86 18.75 6.03 -5.12
N LEU A 87 19.06 7.02 -4.28
CA LEU A 87 18.09 7.67 -3.41
C LEU A 87 17.77 9.06 -4.00
N ALA A 88 16.48 9.36 -4.07
CA ALA A 88 15.95 10.68 -4.40
C ALA A 88 15.44 11.33 -3.11
N LEU A 89 15.82 12.58 -2.90
CA LEU A 89 15.31 13.42 -1.84
C LEU A 89 14.43 14.48 -2.48
N ASP A 90 13.13 14.38 -2.26
CA ASP A 90 12.14 15.28 -2.85
C ASP A 90 11.50 16.12 -1.75
N THR A 91 11.28 17.40 -2.04
CA THR A 91 10.59 18.32 -1.13
C THR A 91 9.32 18.84 -1.79
N THR A 92 8.18 18.73 -1.11
CA THR A 92 6.89 19.24 -1.58
C THR A 92 6.29 20.19 -0.55
N VAL A 93 5.87 21.37 -1.01
CA VAL A 93 5.22 22.34 -0.15
C VAL A 93 3.73 22.06 -0.13
N LEU A 94 3.21 21.71 1.04
CA LEU A 94 1.79 21.49 1.28
C LEU A 94 1.16 22.76 1.84
N TRP A 95 0.03 23.16 1.24
CA TRP A 95 -0.77 24.34 1.62
C TRP A 95 0.02 25.64 1.75
N ASN A 96 1.12 25.76 1.01
CA ASN A 96 2.06 26.88 1.08
C ASN A 96 2.57 27.19 2.50
N ARG A 97 2.60 26.18 3.40
CA ARG A 97 2.95 26.35 4.81
C ARG A 97 3.86 25.26 5.35
N TYR A 98 3.68 24.01 4.90
CA TYR A 98 4.44 22.87 5.40
C TYR A 98 5.36 22.37 4.30
N CYS A 99 6.66 22.26 4.58
CA CYS A 99 7.60 21.60 3.68
C CYS A 99 7.70 20.12 4.07
N MET A 100 7.18 19.26 3.22
CA MET A 100 7.27 17.81 3.38
C MET A 100 8.52 17.33 2.66
N ILE A 101 9.40 16.64 3.39
CA ILE A 101 10.62 16.05 2.85
C ILE A 101 10.39 14.55 2.76
N HIS A 102 10.57 13.99 1.56
CA HIS A 102 10.42 12.57 1.28
C HIS A 102 11.72 11.99 0.80
N LEU A 103 12.09 10.83 1.35
CA LEU A 103 13.21 10.04 0.85
C LEU A 103 12.66 8.85 0.07
N SER A 104 13.07 8.68 -1.18
CA SER A 104 12.61 7.59 -2.05
C SER A 104 13.77 6.85 -2.69
N VAL A 105 13.61 5.55 -2.93
CA VAL A 105 14.52 4.77 -3.78
C VAL A 105 14.05 4.89 -5.23
N SER A 106 14.96 5.29 -6.12
CA SER A 106 14.71 5.21 -7.57
C SER A 106 14.89 3.78 -8.05
N CYS A 107 13.80 3.16 -8.50
CA CYS A 107 13.77 1.80 -9.03
C CYS A 107 12.95 1.76 -10.31
N CYS A 108 13.55 1.31 -11.42
CA CYS A 108 12.87 1.13 -12.71
C CYS A 108 12.13 2.40 -13.21
N GLY A 109 12.71 3.59 -13.01
CA GLY A 109 12.10 4.87 -13.39
C GLY A 109 10.97 5.33 -12.47
N ARG A 110 10.79 4.70 -11.30
CA ARG A 110 9.81 5.09 -10.28
C ARG A 110 10.48 5.39 -8.95
N ALA A 111 9.96 6.38 -8.24
CA ALA A 111 10.36 6.69 -6.87
C ALA A 111 9.51 5.86 -5.89
N VAL A 112 10.14 4.94 -5.17
CA VAL A 112 9.51 4.15 -4.10
C VAL A 112 9.81 4.82 -2.77
N PRO A 113 8.80 5.36 -2.05
CA PRO A 113 9.05 6.10 -0.82
C PRO A 113 9.64 5.19 0.26
N LEU A 114 10.63 5.68 0.99
CA LEU A 114 11.16 5.02 2.18
C LEU A 114 10.49 5.58 3.43
N LEU A 115 10.47 6.91 3.53
CA LEU A 115 9.97 7.69 4.67
C LEU A 115 9.44 9.04 4.21
#